data_AF-A0A8I1AWJ6-F1
#
_entry.id   AF-A0A8I1AWJ6-F1
#
_cell.length_a   1.000
_cell.length_b   1.000
_cell.length_c   1.000
_cell.angle_alpha   90.00
_cell.angle_beta   90.00
_cell.angle_gamma   90.00
#
_symmetry.space_group_name_H-M   'P 1'
#
loop_
_entity.id
_entity.type
_entity.pdbx_description
1 polymer ?
#
loop_
_entity_poly.entity_id
_entity_poly.type
_entity_poly.pdbx_seq_one_letter_code
_entity_poly.pdbx_strand_id
1 'polypeptide(L)'
;DHARATRVDGDSELATVEREIARLRIKTASPGLPVASLSGGNQQKVVLAKMALKQPKVLILDEPTRGVDIGAKYDIYKMIFD
;
A
#
# COMPACT_ATOMS: atom_id res chain seq x y z
N ASP A 1 5.77 14.99 2.10
CA ASP A 1 5.61 14.91 0.63
C ASP A 1 4.38 15.68 0.16
N HIS A 2 3.20 15.52 0.79
CA HIS A 2 1.97 16.26 0.44
C HIS A 2 1.58 17.38 1.43
N ALA A 3 2.48 17.79 2.31
CA ALA A 3 2.25 18.85 3.28
C ALA A 3 3.42 19.83 3.30
N ARG A 4 3.12 21.12 3.35
CA ARG A 4 4.10 22.19 3.47
C ARG A 4 3.61 23.22 4.51
N ALA A 5 4.42 23.43 5.55
CA ALA A 5 4.06 24.24 6.71
C ALA A 5 2.70 23.80 7.30
N THR A 6 1.68 24.65 7.25
CA THR A 6 0.33 24.39 7.80
C THR A 6 -0.66 23.83 6.78
N ARG A 7 -0.26 23.67 5.51
CA ARG A 7 -1.16 23.23 4.44
C ARG A 7 -0.87 21.78 4.06
N VAL A 8 -1.93 20.98 4.00
CA VAL A 8 -1.93 19.65 3.38
C VAL A 8 -2.64 19.75 2.03
N ASP A 9 -2.02 19.20 1.00
CA ASP A 9 -2.57 19.11 -0.35
C ASP A 9 -3.27 17.75 -0.51
N GLY A 10 -4.58 17.76 -0.27
CA GLY A 10 -5.41 16.55 -0.33
C GLY A 10 -5.56 15.98 -1.73
N ASP A 11 -5.55 16.83 -2.77
CA ASP A 11 -5.67 16.39 -4.16
C ASP A 11 -4.40 15.66 -4.60
N SER A 12 -3.23 16.19 -4.23
CA SER A 12 -1.94 15.54 -4.46
C SER A 12 -1.81 14.21 -3.70
N GLU A 13 -2.28 14.16 -2.45
CA GLU A 13 -2.32 12.95 -1.65
C GLU A 13 -3.24 11.89 -2.28
N LEU A 14 -4.47 12.28 -2.64
CA LEU A 14 -5.44 11.37 -3.26
C LEU A 14 -4.92 10.82 -4.59
N ALA A 15 -4.35 11.66 -5.45
CA ALA A 15 -3.74 11.21 -6.71
C ALA A 15 -2.61 10.19 -6.48
N THR A 16 -1.86 10.34 -5.38
CA THR A 16 -0.82 9.37 -5.00
C THR A 16 -1.42 8.07 -4.51
N VAL A 17 -2.48 8.14 -3.70
CA VAL A 17 -3.21 6.95 -3.23
C VAL A 17 -3.81 6.17 -4.40
N GLU A 18 -4.50 6.84 -5.33
CA GLU A 18 -5.09 6.19 -6.50
C GLU A 18 -4.05 5.50 -7.38
N ARG A 19 -2.91 6.15 -7.61
CA ARG A 19 -1.78 5.56 -8.34
C ARG A 19 -1.27 4.30 -7.65
N GLU A 20 -1.09 4.31 -6.34
CA GLU A 20 -0.60 3.14 -5.61
C GLU A 20 -1.63 2.00 -5.54
N ILE A 21 -2.93 2.33 -5.42
CA ILE A 21 -4.03 1.36 -5.54
C ILE A 21 -3.96 0.64 -6.88
N ALA A 22 -3.77 1.39 -7.97
CA ALA A 22 -3.64 0.82 -9.31
C ALA A 22 -2.35 0.00 -9.46
N ARG A 23 -1.20 0.56 -9.04
CA ARG A 23 0.13 -0.07 -9.15
C ARG A 23 0.17 -1.43 -8.46
N LEU A 24 -0.43 -1.53 -7.27
CA LEU A 24 -0.38 -2.73 -6.44
C LEU A 24 -1.64 -3.61 -6.55
N ARG A 25 -2.60 -3.17 -7.37
CA ARG A 25 -3.90 -3.83 -7.57
C ARG A 25 -4.59 -4.09 -6.23
N ILE A 26 -4.67 -3.06 -5.40
CA ILE A 26 -5.37 -3.11 -4.12
C ILE A 26 -6.87 -3.13 -4.41
N LYS A 27 -7.53 -4.23 -4.06
CA LYS A 27 -8.98 -4.38 -4.18
C LYS A 27 -9.65 -3.62 -3.04
N THR A 28 -10.18 -2.45 -3.34
CA THR A 28 -10.97 -1.61 -2.42
C THR A 28 -12.18 -1.02 -3.14
N ALA A 29 -13.27 -0.75 -2.40
CA ALA A 29 -14.45 -0.07 -2.95
C ALA A 29 -14.21 1.44 -3.14
N SER A 30 -13.32 2.03 -2.34
CA SER A 30 -12.91 3.43 -2.47
C SER A 30 -11.56 3.68 -1.76
N PRO A 31 -10.85 4.78 -2.08
CA PRO A 31 -9.64 5.18 -1.36
C PRO A 31 -9.86 5.51 0.13
N GLY A 32 -11.09 5.89 0.49
CA GLY A 32 -11.46 6.25 1.87
C GLY A 32 -11.94 5.08 2.73
N LEU A 33 -12.03 3.86 2.18
CA LEU A 33 -12.44 2.68 2.93
C LEU A 33 -11.40 2.38 4.04
N PRO A 34 -11.82 2.14 5.30
CA PRO A 34 -10.89 1.78 6.36
C PRO A 34 -10.06 0.54 5.98
N VAL A 35 -8.74 0.62 6.20
CA VAL A 35 -7.82 -0.49 5.86
C VAL A 35 -8.23 -1.79 6.55
N ALA A 36 -8.71 -1.73 7.79
CA ALA A 36 -9.18 -2.89 8.55
C ALA A 36 -10.36 -3.63 7.88
N SER A 37 -11.10 -2.97 6.99
CA SER A 37 -12.20 -3.57 6.23
C SER A 37 -11.75 -4.31 4.96
N LEU A 38 -10.48 -4.21 4.58
CA LEU A 38 -9.90 -4.93 3.44
C LEU A 38 -9.57 -6.38 3.82
N SER A 39 -9.45 -7.27 2.83
CA SER A 39 -8.88 -8.61 3.08
C SER A 39 -7.42 -8.51 3.51
N GLY A 40 -6.92 -9.49 4.27
CA GLY A 40 -5.53 -9.48 4.77
C GLY A 40 -4.47 -9.21 3.69
N GLY A 41 -4.68 -9.74 2.48
CA GLY A 41 -3.79 -9.50 1.33
C GLY A 41 -3.77 -8.04 0.89
N ASN A 42 -4.93 -7.40 0.85
CA ASN A 42 -5.03 -5.98 0.51
C ASN A 42 -4.53 -5.09 1.65
N GLN A 43 -4.71 -5.50 2.91
CA GLN A 43 -4.11 -4.83 4.06
C GLN A 43 -2.57 -4.83 3.98
N GLN A 44 -1.96 -5.98 3.68
CA GLN A 44 -0.50 -6.08 3.49
C GLN A 44 -0.01 -5.22 2.33
N LYS A 45 -0.72 -5.24 1.18
CA LYS A 45 -0.39 -4.37 0.04
C LYS A 45 -0.42 -2.89 0.42
N VAL A 46 -1.42 -2.44 1.20
CA VAL A 46 -1.49 -1.05 1.69
C VAL A 46 -0.30 -0.69 2.57
N VAL A 47 0.07 -1.57 3.51
CA VAL A 47 1.22 -1.34 4.40
C VAL A 47 2.52 -1.23 3.60
N LEU A 48 2.73 -2.15 2.66
CA LEU A 48 3.91 -2.15 1.80
C LEU A 48 3.92 -0.90 0.90
N ALA A 49 2.78 -0.48 0.34
CA ALA A 49 2.66 0.76 -0.45
C ALA A 49 3.14 1.97 0.34
N LYS A 50 2.64 2.11 1.58
CA LYS A 50 2.98 3.20 2.48
C LYS A 50 4.48 3.24 2.79
N MET A 51 5.10 2.07 3.00
CA MET A 51 6.55 1.97 3.23
C MET A 51 7.34 2.31 1.97
N ALA A 52 6.94 1.81 0.80
CA ALA A 52 7.58 2.05 -0.48
C ALA A 52 7.54 3.53 -0.91
N LEU A 53 6.45 4.25 -0.59
CA LEU A 53 6.33 5.69 -0.84
C LEU A 53 7.42 6.52 -0.17
N LYS A 54 8.05 6.00 0.90
CA LYS A 54 9.20 6.66 1.55
C LYS A 54 10.53 6.43 0.88
N GLN A 55 10.55 5.65 -0.21
CA GLN A 55 11.75 5.35 -1.00
C GLN A 55 12.95 4.97 -0.12
N PRO A 56 12.80 4.01 0.82
CA PRO A 56 13.89 3.63 1.70
C PRO A 56 15.01 2.94 0.91
N LYS A 57 16.27 3.15 1.32
CA LYS A 57 17.42 2.42 0.75
C LYS A 57 17.40 0.93 1.10
N VAL A 58 16.84 0.59 2.26
CA VAL A 58 16.73 -0.77 2.78
C VAL A 58 15.36 -0.91 3.43
N LEU A 59 14.63 -1.96 3.07
CA LEU A 59 13.35 -2.34 3.66
C LEU A 59 13.49 -3.76 4.23
N ILE A 60 13.34 -3.91 5.54
CA ILE A 60 13.35 -5.21 6.22
C ILE A 60 11.92 -5.66 6.40
N LEU A 61 11.64 -6.89 5.97
CA LEU A 61 10.31 -7.49 6.01
C LEU A 61 10.38 -8.76 6.84
N ASP A 62 9.64 -8.78 7.94
CA ASP A 62 9.47 -9.98 8.77
C ASP A 62 8.08 -10.59 8.51
N GLU A 63 8.07 -11.86 8.11
CA GLU A 63 6.89 -12.61 7.66
C GLU A 63 5.86 -11.77 6.83
N PRO A 64 6.27 -11.13 5.72
CA PRO A 64 5.43 -10.14 5.00
C PRO A 64 4.15 -10.71 4.39
N THR A 65 3.98 -12.03 4.43
CA THR A 65 2.85 -12.77 3.88
C THR A 65 2.11 -13.58 4.95
N ARG A 66 2.23 -13.21 6.23
CA ARG A 66 1.52 -13.91 7.32
C ARG A 66 0.01 -13.62 7.25
N GLY A 67 -0.83 -14.64 7.44
CA GLY A 67 -2.28 -14.44 7.51
C GLY A 67 -2.97 -14.11 6.18
N VAL A 68 -2.30 -14.36 5.05
CA VAL A 68 -2.88 -14.20 3.70
C VAL A 68 -2.99 -15.53 2.97
N ASP A 69 -4.03 -15.66 2.15
CA ASP A 69 -4.25 -16.83 1.31
C ASP A 69 -3.14 -16.98 0.26
N ILE A 70 -3.02 -18.20 -0.29
CA ILE A 70 -1.94 -18.55 -1.20
C ILE A 70 -1.94 -17.73 -2.49
N GLY A 71 -3.10 -17.26 -2.96
CA GLY A 71 -3.20 -16.40 -4.14
C GLY A 71 -2.64 -15.01 -3.86
N ALA A 72 -2.97 -14.43 -2.70
CA ALA A 72 -2.45 -13.13 -2.28
C ALA A 72 -0.94 -13.15 -1.96
N LYS A 73 -0.38 -14.28 -1.50
CA LYS A 73 1.07 -14.42 -1.26
C LYS A 73 1.89 -14.15 -2.52
N TYR A 74 1.46 -14.72 -3.64
CA TYR A 74 2.17 -14.57 -4.91
C TYR A 74 2.23 -13.10 -5.36
N ASP A 75 1.12 -12.38 -5.24
CA ASP A 75 1.06 -10.95 -5.55
C ASP A 75 2.02 -10.13 -4.68
N ILE A 76 2.09 -10.43 -3.38
CA ILE A 76 3.00 -9.74 -2.45
C ILE A 76 4.46 -10.05 -2.78
N TYR A 77 4.80 -11.31 -3.09
CA TYR A 77 6.16 -11.65 -3.48
C TYR A 77 6.58 -10.96 -4.78
N LYS A 78 5.70 -10.90 -5.79
CA LYS A 78 5.96 -10.11 -6.99
C LYS A 78 6.24 -8.66 -6.67
N MET A 79 5.44 -8.04 -5.82
CA MET A 79 5.67 -6.66 -5.38
C MET A 79 7.03 -6.46 -4.69
N ILE A 80 7.55 -7.47 -3.98
CA ILE A 80 8.83 -7.38 -3.25
C ILE A 80 10.02 -7.55 -4.19
N PHE A 81 9.91 -8.40 -5.22
CA PHE A 81 11.03 -8.82 -6.05
C PHE A 81 11.03 -8.29 -7.49
N ASP A 82 9.88 -7.82 -8.01
CA ASP A 82 9.76 -7.12 -9.30
C ASP A 82 9.92 -5.60 -9.11
#